data_AF-A0A1I0MVR9-F1
#
_entry.id   AF-A0A1I0MVR9-F1
#
_cell.length_a   1.000
_cell.length_b   1.000
_cell.length_c   1.000
_cell.angle_alpha   90.00
_cell.angle_beta   90.00
_cell.angle_gamma   90.00
#
_symmetry.space_group_name_H-M   'P 1'
#
loop_
_entity.id
_entity.type
_entity.pdbx_description
1 polymer ?
#
loop_
_entity_poly.entity_id
_entity_poly.type
_entity_poly.pdbx_seq_one_letter_code
_entity_poly.pdbx_strand_id
1 'polypeptide(L)'
;MLNVIKKQFKLRKEEIVLAGIIECVTFILGMIILALLVRFDDTTDTVFELGSIFAFSSTLFTIFIMIFATFGVSFNNAICMGRTRKSFVSSYTVVTLCVTCAIIVIAFLFSIIEKSLYTFLYPNHIFGYVAVNHITPMIIVAVILIEVIVPIFIGTILAKYGMKAFWILWAIWMFGCVVLPKMVGTMINNGYEHDDSVLGEIERKLVSIFGSISIAGWYAIGGAILLLMLVTTINLTRKQGVKI
;
A
#
# COMPACT_ATOMS: atom_id res chain seq x y z
N MET A 1 2.96 28.72 3.54
CA MET A 1 2.81 27.26 3.32
C MET A 1 4.15 26.53 3.18
N LEU A 2 5.08 27.00 2.33
CA LEU A 2 6.35 26.32 2.09
C LEU A 2 7.18 26.03 3.36
N ASN A 3 7.33 27.02 4.27
CA ASN A 3 8.06 26.83 5.53
C ASN A 3 7.45 25.76 6.44
N VAL A 4 6.12 25.63 6.39
CA VAL A 4 5.37 24.63 7.16
C VAL A 4 5.64 23.23 6.60
N ILE A 5 5.69 23.08 5.28
CA ILE A 5 6.04 21.83 4.59
C ILE A 5 7.49 21.44 4.90
N LYS A 6 8.44 22.38 4.81
CA LYS A 6 9.85 22.13 5.17
C LYS A 6 10.01 21.66 6.61
N LYS A 7 9.30 22.29 7.55
CA LYS A 7 9.30 21.87 8.96
C LYS A 7 8.72 20.46 9.11
N GLN A 8 7.67 20.13 8.37
CA GLN A 8 7.06 18.80 8.39
C GLN A 8 8.02 17.71 7.85
N PHE A 9 8.80 17.98 6.81
CA PHE A 9 9.88 17.08 6.37
C PHE A 9 10.93 16.86 7.46
N LYS A 10 11.34 17.92 8.15
CA LYS A 10 12.33 17.80 9.24
C LYS A 10 11.79 16.97 10.41
N LEU A 11 10.52 17.13 10.75
CA LEU A 11 9.86 16.37 11.81
C LEU A 11 9.74 14.87 11.48
N ARG A 12 9.54 14.54 10.20
CA ARG A 12 9.39 13.15 9.73
C ARG A 12 10.68 12.54 9.18
N LYS A 13 11.83 13.19 9.38
CA LYS A 13 13.10 12.75 8.79
C LYS A 13 13.44 11.31 9.17
N GLU A 14 13.25 10.94 10.43
CA GLU A 14 13.55 9.59 10.93
C GLU A 14 12.63 8.54 10.30
N GLU A 15 11.34 8.82 10.18
CA GLU A 15 10.38 7.95 9.47
C GLU A 15 10.78 7.75 8.01
N ILE A 16 11.14 8.84 7.31
CA ILE A 16 11.52 8.80 5.89
C ILE A 16 12.81 8.00 5.69
N VAL A 17 13.81 8.21 6.56
CA VAL A 17 15.08 7.48 6.51
C VAL A 17 14.84 6.00 6.80
N LEU A 18 14.02 5.68 7.81
CA LEU A 18 13.68 4.30 8.14
C LEU A 18 12.96 3.60 6.98
N ALA A 19 12.02 4.28 6.31
CA ALA A 19 11.34 3.73 5.14
C ALA A 19 12.32 3.40 4.01
N GLY A 20 13.25 4.30 3.69
CA GLY A 20 14.28 4.05 2.69
C GLY A 20 15.26 2.94 3.09
N ILE A 21 15.63 2.84 4.38
CA ILE A 21 16.48 1.73 4.87
C ILE A 21 15.76 0.39 4.68
N ILE A 22 14.48 0.31 5.07
CA ILE A 22 13.69 -0.92 4.93
C ILE A 22 13.63 -1.33 3.47
N GLU A 23 13.36 -0.39 2.56
CA GLU A 23 13.31 -0.65 1.12
C GLU A 23 14.65 -1.14 0.55
N CYS A 24 15.77 -0.55 0.97
CA CYS A 24 17.10 -1.04 0.59
C CYS A 24 17.38 -2.45 1.11
N VAL A 25 16.99 -2.74 2.36
CA VAL A 25 17.22 -4.06 2.98
C VAL A 25 16.39 -5.14 2.29
N THR A 26 15.12 -4.87 1.99
CA THR A 26 14.24 -5.83 1.29
C THR A 26 14.70 -6.06 -0.15
N PHE A 27 15.19 -5.01 -0.83
CA PHE A 27 15.82 -5.15 -2.15
C PHE A 27 17.03 -6.10 -2.10
N ILE A 28 17.99 -5.84 -1.21
CA ILE A 28 19.19 -6.68 -1.05
C ILE A 28 18.80 -8.12 -0.69
N LEU A 29 17.83 -8.29 0.19
CA LEU A 29 17.32 -9.61 0.58
C LEU A 29 16.74 -10.37 -0.62
N GLY A 30 15.97 -9.71 -1.49
CA GLY A 30 15.46 -10.34 -2.71
C GLY A 30 16.58 -10.75 -3.68
N MET A 31 17.61 -9.93 -3.83
CA MET A 31 18.82 -10.26 -4.63
C MET A 31 19.54 -11.49 -4.07
N ILE A 32 19.72 -11.56 -2.75
CA ILE A 32 20.37 -12.70 -2.07
C ILE A 32 19.56 -13.97 -2.28
N ILE A 33 18.23 -13.91 -2.14
CA ILE A 33 17.37 -15.07 -2.34
C ILE A 33 17.50 -15.57 -3.78
N LEU A 34 17.48 -14.68 -4.78
CA LEU A 34 17.66 -15.11 -6.17
C LEU A 34 19.04 -15.76 -6.38
N ALA A 35 20.11 -15.17 -5.84
CA ALA A 35 21.44 -15.74 -5.94
C ALA A 35 21.53 -17.13 -5.31
N LEU A 36 20.82 -17.37 -4.21
CA LEU A 36 20.71 -18.70 -3.60
C LEU A 36 19.90 -19.65 -4.49
N LEU A 37 18.77 -19.22 -5.04
CA LEU A 37 17.94 -20.04 -5.93
C LEU A 37 18.74 -20.51 -7.16
N VAL A 38 19.44 -19.59 -7.85
CA VAL A 38 20.29 -19.93 -9.00
C VAL A 38 21.45 -20.85 -8.61
N ARG A 39 21.91 -20.80 -7.35
CA ARG A 39 23.00 -21.66 -6.87
C ARG A 39 22.55 -23.07 -6.50
N PHE A 40 21.32 -23.22 -6.01
CA PHE A 40 20.79 -24.50 -5.52
C PHE A 40 19.91 -25.22 -6.55
N ASP A 41 19.39 -24.50 -7.54
CA ASP A 41 18.56 -25.05 -8.60
C ASP A 41 19.27 -24.92 -9.94
N ASP A 42 19.87 -26.02 -10.39
CA ASP A 42 20.54 -26.11 -11.71
C ASP A 42 19.53 -26.18 -12.89
N THR A 43 18.23 -26.15 -12.62
CA THR A 43 17.18 -26.39 -13.64
C THR A 43 16.46 -25.15 -14.13
N THR A 44 16.66 -23.99 -13.49
CA THR A 44 15.98 -22.75 -13.88
C THR A 44 16.88 -21.86 -14.74
N ASP A 45 16.71 -21.94 -16.05
CA ASP A 45 17.30 -20.98 -17.00
C ASP A 45 16.66 -19.57 -16.88
N THR A 46 15.66 -19.39 -16.03
CA THR A 46 14.91 -18.15 -15.88
C THR A 46 15.30 -17.35 -14.63
N VAL A 47 15.69 -16.09 -14.83
CA VAL A 47 16.05 -15.14 -13.77
C VAL A 47 14.89 -14.16 -13.58
N PHE A 48 14.50 -13.92 -12.33
CA PHE A 48 13.39 -13.06 -11.95
C PHE A 48 13.89 -11.83 -11.18
N GLU A 49 13.27 -10.66 -11.37
CA GLU A 49 13.59 -9.42 -10.62
C GLU A 49 13.05 -9.45 -9.17
N LEU A 50 13.46 -10.46 -8.38
CA LEU A 50 12.97 -10.68 -7.02
C LEU A 50 13.33 -9.52 -6.07
N GLY A 51 14.49 -8.89 -6.24
CA GLY A 51 14.89 -7.72 -5.45
C GLY A 51 13.88 -6.59 -5.57
N SER A 52 13.50 -6.25 -6.80
CA SER A 52 12.59 -5.16 -7.11
C SER A 52 11.17 -5.47 -6.71
N ILE A 53 10.71 -6.71 -6.89
CA ILE A 53 9.39 -7.15 -6.39
C ILE A 53 9.32 -6.96 -4.87
N PHE A 54 10.40 -7.30 -4.16
CA PHE A 54 10.48 -7.15 -2.70
C PHE A 54 10.56 -5.67 -2.29
N ALA A 55 11.28 -4.84 -3.05
CA ALA A 55 11.30 -3.39 -2.84
C ALA A 55 9.89 -2.79 -3.01
N PHE A 56 9.22 -3.04 -4.14
CA PHE A 56 7.86 -2.55 -4.41
C PHE A 56 6.86 -3.00 -3.35
N SER A 57 6.87 -4.28 -2.96
CA SER A 57 5.97 -4.79 -1.93
C SER A 57 6.26 -4.18 -0.55
N SER A 58 7.54 -4.03 -0.20
CA SER A 58 7.93 -3.39 1.06
C SER A 58 7.52 -1.91 1.12
N THR A 59 7.57 -1.20 -0.02
CA THR A 59 7.16 0.19 -0.13
C THR A 59 5.67 0.35 0.19
N LEU A 60 4.82 -0.51 -0.37
CA LEU A 60 3.39 -0.53 -0.06
C LEU A 60 3.14 -0.75 1.44
N PHE A 61 3.76 -1.77 2.03
CA PHE A 61 3.52 -2.10 3.44
C PHE A 61 4.09 -1.08 4.43
N THR A 62 5.31 -0.63 4.19
CA THR A 62 6.05 0.22 5.14
C THR A 62 5.43 1.61 5.23
N ILE A 63 5.16 2.22 4.07
CA ILE A 63 4.54 3.55 4.00
C ILE A 63 3.15 3.50 4.63
N PHE A 64 2.34 2.51 4.25
CA PHE A 64 1.00 2.32 4.79
C PHE A 64 1.01 2.26 6.32
N ILE A 65 1.83 1.36 6.90
CA ILE A 65 1.92 1.15 8.35
C ILE A 65 2.40 2.40 9.07
N MET A 66 3.48 3.02 8.59
CA MET A 66 4.02 4.23 9.22
C MET A 66 2.98 5.34 9.25
N ILE A 67 2.31 5.62 8.14
CA ILE A 67 1.37 6.73 8.05
C ILE A 67 0.19 6.55 9.00
N PHE A 68 -0.49 5.39 8.98
CA PHE A 68 -1.69 5.24 9.81
C PHE A 68 -1.34 5.16 11.30
N ALA A 69 -0.18 4.60 11.65
CA ALA A 69 0.28 4.49 13.04
C ALA A 69 0.68 5.86 13.61
N THR A 70 1.38 6.70 12.85
CA THR A 70 1.93 7.97 13.37
C THR A 70 1.01 9.17 13.18
N PHE A 71 0.01 9.09 12.30
CA PHE A 71 -0.88 10.22 12.01
C PHE A 71 -1.57 10.78 13.26
N GLY A 72 -2.17 9.91 14.09
CA GLY A 72 -2.93 10.33 15.27
C GLY A 72 -2.06 11.03 16.31
N VAL A 73 -0.88 10.47 16.59
CA VAL A 73 0.11 11.03 17.52
C VAL A 73 0.64 12.37 16.99
N SER A 74 1.03 12.41 15.72
CA SER A 74 1.51 13.62 15.05
C SER A 74 0.45 14.73 15.03
N PHE A 75 -0.81 14.37 14.82
CA PHE A 75 -1.94 15.30 14.85
C PHE A 75 -2.11 15.91 16.24
N ASN A 76 -2.21 15.09 17.29
CA ASN A 76 -2.38 15.58 18.66
C ASN A 76 -1.20 16.48 19.07
N ASN A 77 0.04 16.04 18.84
CA ASN A 77 1.24 16.82 19.14
C ASN A 77 1.25 18.16 18.43
N ALA A 78 0.85 18.20 17.16
CA ALA A 78 0.78 19.44 16.39
C ALA A 78 -0.25 20.43 16.97
N ILE A 79 -1.43 19.95 17.37
CA ILE A 79 -2.46 20.84 17.95
C ILE A 79 -2.05 21.32 19.34
N CYS A 80 -1.46 20.46 20.18
CA CYS A 80 -0.92 20.86 21.49
C CYS A 80 0.16 21.95 21.37
N MET A 81 0.95 21.94 20.30
CA MET A 81 1.94 22.97 19.99
C MET A 81 1.35 24.23 19.33
N GLY A 82 0.03 24.43 19.38
CA GLY A 82 -0.64 25.63 18.89
C GLY A 82 -0.82 25.70 17.37
N ARG A 83 -0.63 24.59 16.65
CA ARG A 83 -0.77 24.57 15.18
C ARG A 83 -2.23 24.43 14.76
N THR A 84 -2.62 25.11 13.68
CA THR A 84 -3.99 24.98 13.15
C THR A 84 -4.21 23.63 12.45
N ARG A 85 -5.39 23.04 12.66
CA ARG A 85 -5.80 21.74 12.10
C ARG A 85 -5.68 21.68 10.58
N LYS A 86 -6.19 22.71 9.89
CA LYS A 86 -6.13 22.82 8.42
C LYS A 86 -4.69 22.84 7.91
N SER A 87 -3.80 23.56 8.60
CA SER A 87 -2.38 23.65 8.23
C SER A 87 -1.65 22.32 8.44
N PHE A 88 -1.96 21.60 9.52
CA PHE A 88 -1.38 20.27 9.76
C PHE A 88 -1.79 19.29 8.67
N VAL A 89 -3.10 19.06 8.48
CA VAL A 89 -3.61 18.05 7.53
C VAL A 89 -3.08 18.32 6.12
N SER A 90 -3.18 19.57 5.63
CA SER A 90 -2.68 19.92 4.30
C SER A 90 -1.18 19.67 4.15
N SER A 91 -0.36 20.09 5.12
CA SER A 91 1.08 19.86 5.03
C SER A 91 1.46 18.38 5.16
N TYR A 92 0.73 17.62 5.98
CA TYR A 92 1.03 16.22 6.25
C TYR A 92 0.74 15.41 4.99
N THR A 93 -0.43 15.62 4.37
CA THR A 93 -0.79 14.99 3.09
C THR A 93 0.20 15.33 1.99
N VAL A 94 0.65 16.59 1.87
CA VAL A 94 1.63 16.98 0.84
C VAL A 94 2.98 16.30 1.08
N VAL A 95 3.49 16.30 2.32
CA VAL A 95 4.74 15.60 2.64
C VAL A 95 4.62 14.10 2.38
N THR A 96 3.52 13.48 2.79
CA THR A 96 3.27 12.06 2.52
C THR A 96 3.27 11.77 1.03
N LEU A 97 2.57 12.58 0.22
CA LEU A 97 2.56 12.42 -1.24
C LEU A 97 3.97 12.54 -1.83
N CYS A 98 4.75 13.54 -1.42
CA CYS A 98 6.13 13.68 -1.89
C CYS A 98 7.02 12.49 -1.50
N VAL A 99 6.88 11.98 -0.27
CA VAL A 99 7.64 10.83 0.22
C VAL A 99 7.25 9.56 -0.54
N THR A 100 5.95 9.30 -0.73
CA THR A 100 5.46 8.16 -1.51
C THR A 100 5.97 8.22 -2.95
N CYS A 101 5.93 9.39 -3.60
CA CYS A 101 6.51 9.54 -4.93
C CYS A 101 8.01 9.26 -4.94
N ALA A 102 8.76 9.77 -3.96
CA ALA A 102 10.21 9.58 -3.88
C ALA A 102 10.58 8.09 -3.70
N ILE A 103 9.88 7.38 -2.82
CA ILE A 103 10.12 5.95 -2.57
C ILE A 103 9.74 5.12 -3.79
N ILE A 104 8.61 5.40 -4.45
CA ILE A 104 8.26 4.72 -5.71
C ILE A 104 9.34 4.93 -6.79
N VAL A 105 9.88 6.14 -6.91
CA VAL A 105 11.00 6.41 -7.84
C VAL A 105 12.23 5.58 -7.47
N ILE A 106 12.55 5.42 -6.19
CA ILE A 106 13.65 4.57 -5.72
C ILE A 106 13.40 3.10 -6.11
N ALA A 107 12.19 2.56 -5.90
CA ALA A 107 11.83 1.21 -6.33
C ALA A 107 12.01 1.01 -7.85
N PHE A 108 11.64 1.99 -8.67
CA PHE A 108 11.89 1.94 -10.11
C PHE A 108 13.39 1.94 -10.45
N LEU A 109 14.19 2.75 -9.75
CA LEU A 109 15.64 2.74 -9.93
C LEU A 109 16.25 1.39 -9.58
N PHE A 110 15.75 0.73 -8.53
CA PHE A 110 16.18 -0.63 -8.17
C PHE A 110 15.91 -1.65 -9.27
N SER A 111 14.76 -1.59 -9.96
CA SER A 111 14.51 -2.49 -11.10
C SER A 111 15.45 -2.24 -12.27
N ILE A 112 15.78 -0.98 -12.56
CA ILE A 112 16.77 -0.65 -13.61
C ILE A 112 18.16 -1.20 -13.23
N ILE A 113 18.57 -1.01 -11.98
CA ILE A 113 19.85 -1.49 -11.45
C ILE A 113 19.90 -3.03 -11.47
N GLU A 114 18.87 -3.69 -10.96
CA GLU A 114 18.76 -5.16 -10.90
C GLU A 114 18.82 -5.79 -12.30
N LYS A 115 18.05 -5.26 -13.25
CA LYS A 115 18.09 -5.71 -14.64
C LYS A 115 19.47 -5.59 -15.26
N SER A 116 20.15 -4.47 -14.99
CA SER A 116 21.51 -4.23 -15.48
C SER A 116 22.52 -5.18 -14.85
N LEU A 117 22.40 -5.44 -13.54
CA LEU A 117 23.25 -6.39 -12.81
C LEU A 117 23.05 -7.82 -13.33
N TYR A 118 21.83 -8.26 -13.54
CA TYR A 118 21.55 -9.61 -14.03
C TYR A 118 21.97 -9.82 -15.47
N THR A 119 21.89 -8.79 -16.32
CA THR A 119 22.39 -8.87 -17.70
C THR A 119 23.90 -9.12 -17.71
N PHE A 120 24.61 -8.59 -16.71
CA PHE A 120 26.05 -8.77 -16.55
C PHE A 120 26.42 -10.10 -15.85
N LEU A 121 25.71 -10.46 -14.78
CA LEU A 121 26.03 -11.63 -13.94
C LEU A 121 25.54 -12.95 -14.53
N TYR A 122 24.40 -12.93 -15.23
CA TYR A 122 23.72 -14.12 -15.76
C TYR A 122 23.42 -13.98 -17.27
N PRO A 123 24.43 -13.76 -18.12
CA PRO A 123 24.22 -13.44 -19.54
C PRO A 123 23.54 -14.58 -20.34
N ASN A 124 23.63 -15.82 -19.86
CA ASN A 124 23.05 -16.99 -20.53
C ASN A 124 21.62 -17.33 -20.05
N HIS A 125 21.08 -16.58 -19.08
CA HIS A 125 19.75 -16.85 -18.54
C HIS A 125 18.68 -15.98 -19.20
N ILE A 126 17.46 -16.51 -19.29
CA ILE A 126 16.29 -15.84 -19.84
C ILE A 126 15.64 -14.98 -18.73
N PHE A 127 15.32 -13.73 -19.04
CA PHE A 127 14.57 -12.87 -18.12
C PHE A 127 13.09 -13.26 -18.12
N GLY A 128 12.60 -13.82 -17.01
CA GLY A 128 11.24 -14.32 -16.90
C GLY A 128 10.21 -13.23 -16.61
N TYR A 129 10.38 -12.49 -15.51
CA TYR A 129 9.43 -11.46 -15.05
C TYR A 129 10.15 -10.14 -14.76
N VAL A 130 9.66 -9.09 -15.41
CA VAL A 130 10.13 -7.71 -15.24
C VAL A 130 8.97 -6.91 -14.65
N ALA A 131 9.05 -6.60 -13.35
CA ALA A 131 7.94 -5.98 -12.62
C ALA A 131 7.51 -4.65 -13.25
N VAL A 132 8.46 -3.88 -13.77
CA VAL A 132 8.23 -2.55 -14.35
C VAL A 132 7.42 -2.59 -15.65
N ASN A 133 7.49 -3.67 -16.43
CA ASN A 133 6.80 -3.75 -17.72
C ASN A 133 5.27 -3.82 -17.59
N HIS A 134 4.76 -4.20 -16.42
CA HIS A 134 3.32 -4.33 -16.16
C HIS A 134 2.74 -3.11 -15.42
N ILE A 135 3.57 -2.14 -15.04
CA ILE A 135 3.13 -0.97 -14.29
C ILE A 135 2.77 0.16 -15.26
N THR A 136 1.47 0.40 -15.45
CA THR A 136 0.99 1.53 -16.24
C THR A 136 0.99 2.83 -15.41
N PRO A 137 1.11 4.02 -16.03
CA PRO A 137 1.02 5.30 -15.31
C PRO A 137 -0.26 5.44 -14.48
N MET A 138 -1.38 4.88 -14.97
CA MET A 138 -2.65 4.89 -14.24
C MET A 138 -2.57 4.06 -12.95
N ILE A 139 -1.91 2.90 -12.98
CA ILE A 139 -1.66 2.08 -11.78
C ILE A 139 -0.79 2.86 -10.79
N ILE A 140 0.27 3.54 -11.26
CA ILE A 140 1.14 4.36 -10.38
C ILE A 140 0.33 5.43 -9.67
N VAL A 141 -0.50 6.18 -10.41
CA VAL A 141 -1.35 7.23 -9.82
C VAL A 141 -2.33 6.63 -8.81
N ALA A 142 -2.97 5.51 -9.14
CA ALA A 142 -3.89 4.83 -8.24
C ALA A 142 -3.18 4.38 -6.95
N VAL A 143 -2.00 3.76 -7.06
CA VAL A 143 -1.19 3.33 -5.92
C VAL A 143 -0.81 4.52 -5.04
N ILE A 144 -0.30 5.62 -5.61
CA ILE A 144 0.05 6.83 -4.85
C ILE A 144 -1.17 7.36 -4.10
N LEU A 145 -2.32 7.46 -4.76
CA LEU A 145 -3.53 7.99 -4.11
C LEU A 145 -4.01 7.08 -2.98
N ILE A 146 -3.96 5.77 -3.17
CA ILE A 146 -4.32 4.78 -2.14
C ILE A 146 -3.36 4.89 -0.95
N GLU A 147 -2.05 4.88 -1.19
CA GLU A 147 -0.99 4.99 -0.18
C GLU A 147 -1.01 6.30 0.61
N VAL A 148 -1.56 7.37 0.04
CA VAL A 148 -1.69 8.65 0.75
C VAL A 148 -3.02 8.74 1.49
N ILE A 149 -4.14 8.44 0.83
CA ILE A 149 -5.48 8.73 1.35
C ILE A 149 -5.92 7.69 2.37
N VAL A 150 -5.77 6.40 2.06
CA VAL A 150 -6.27 5.30 2.89
C VAL A 150 -5.62 5.27 4.28
N PRO A 151 -4.28 5.30 4.42
CA PRO A 151 -3.68 5.25 5.75
C PRO A 151 -3.88 6.54 6.55
N ILE A 152 -3.99 7.71 5.91
CA ILE A 152 -4.37 8.96 6.60
C ILE A 152 -5.81 8.85 7.14
N PHE A 153 -6.73 8.29 6.36
CA PHE A 153 -8.11 8.04 6.78
C PHE A 153 -8.18 7.05 7.94
N ILE A 154 -7.48 5.91 7.85
CA ILE A 154 -7.40 4.92 8.92
C ILE A 154 -6.79 5.54 10.18
N GLY A 155 -5.66 6.25 10.05
CA GLY A 155 -5.02 6.94 11.17
C GLY A 155 -5.93 7.98 11.83
N THR A 156 -6.77 8.67 11.05
CA THR A 156 -7.78 9.61 11.57
C THR A 156 -8.87 8.89 12.37
N ILE A 157 -9.40 7.78 11.83
CA ILE A 157 -10.42 6.97 12.51
C ILE A 157 -9.87 6.40 13.82
N LEU A 158 -8.67 5.82 13.78
CA LEU A 158 -8.00 5.25 14.95
C LEU A 158 -7.72 6.32 16.01
N ALA A 159 -7.26 7.51 15.61
CA ALA A 159 -7.04 8.61 16.53
C ALA A 159 -8.33 9.03 17.27
N LYS A 160 -9.47 9.02 16.57
CA LYS A 160 -10.76 9.41 17.14
C LYS A 160 -11.37 8.31 18.01
N TYR A 161 -11.50 7.10 17.47
CA TYR A 161 -12.29 6.01 18.06
C TYR A 161 -11.45 4.96 18.81
N GLY A 162 -10.13 5.01 18.69
CA GLY A 162 -9.20 4.12 19.40
C GLY A 162 -9.39 2.65 19.04
N MET A 163 -9.20 1.77 20.02
CA MET A 163 -9.21 0.31 19.86
C MET A 163 -10.52 -0.25 19.28
N LYS A 164 -11.67 0.40 19.50
CA LYS A 164 -12.94 -0.06 18.92
C LYS A 164 -12.91 -0.04 17.39
N ALA A 165 -12.38 1.04 16.82
CA ALA A 165 -12.24 1.13 15.37
C ALA A 165 -11.14 0.21 14.83
N PHE A 166 -10.08 -0.04 15.60
CA PHE A 166 -9.06 -1.01 15.22
C PHE A 166 -9.66 -2.39 14.97
N TRP A 167 -10.46 -2.90 15.91
CA TRP A 167 -11.09 -4.22 15.76
C TRP A 167 -12.06 -4.31 14.58
N ILE A 168 -12.80 -3.22 14.29
CA ILE A 168 -13.68 -3.16 13.12
C ILE A 168 -12.88 -3.18 11.83
N LEU A 169 -11.84 -2.34 11.73
CA LEU A 169 -10.96 -2.28 10.55
C LEU A 169 -10.23 -3.60 10.33
N TRP A 170 -9.74 -4.22 11.43
CA TRP A 170 -9.11 -5.53 11.40
C TRP A 170 -10.08 -6.61 10.91
N ALA A 171 -11.33 -6.62 11.38
CA ALA A 171 -12.34 -7.57 10.93
C ALA A 171 -12.66 -7.40 9.43
N ILE A 172 -12.81 -6.14 8.97
CA ILE A 172 -12.99 -5.84 7.54
C ILE A 172 -11.80 -6.32 6.71
N TRP A 173 -10.57 -6.08 7.19
CA TRP A 173 -9.35 -6.50 6.53
C TRP A 173 -9.21 -8.02 6.48
N MET A 174 -9.48 -8.73 7.57
CA MET A 174 -9.47 -10.20 7.62
C MET A 174 -10.54 -10.80 6.71
N PHE A 175 -11.75 -10.22 6.71
CA PHE A 175 -12.81 -10.66 5.81
C PHE A 175 -12.37 -10.47 4.34
N GLY A 176 -11.84 -9.30 4.00
CA GLY A 176 -11.40 -8.98 2.64
C GLY A 176 -10.22 -9.81 2.13
N CYS A 177 -9.20 -10.03 2.96
CA CYS A 177 -7.95 -10.67 2.55
C CYS A 177 -7.94 -12.19 2.77
N VAL A 178 -8.76 -12.72 3.68
CA VAL A 178 -8.74 -14.16 4.03
C VAL A 178 -10.04 -14.85 3.65
N VAL A 179 -11.18 -14.25 3.98
CA VAL A 179 -12.47 -14.91 3.77
C VAL A 179 -12.87 -14.84 2.29
N LEU A 180 -12.84 -13.66 1.67
CA LEU A 180 -13.21 -13.51 0.25
C LEU A 180 -12.38 -14.39 -0.71
N PRO A 181 -11.03 -14.47 -0.62
CA PRO A 181 -10.28 -15.32 -1.54
C PRO A 181 -10.55 -16.81 -1.34
N LYS A 182 -10.80 -17.24 -0.09
CA LYS A 182 -11.21 -18.63 0.20
C LYS A 182 -12.58 -18.95 -0.36
N MET A 183 -13.55 -18.04 -0.24
CA MET A 183 -14.87 -18.17 -0.84
C MET A 183 -14.78 -18.32 -2.36
N VAL A 184 -14.02 -17.44 -3.02
CA VAL A 184 -13.81 -17.50 -4.48
C VAL A 184 -13.07 -18.77 -4.90
N GLY A 185 -11.99 -19.14 -4.20
CA GLY A 185 -11.22 -20.34 -4.50
C GLY A 185 -12.04 -21.64 -4.33
N THR A 186 -12.92 -21.68 -3.33
CA THR A 186 -13.81 -22.84 -3.10
C THR A 186 -14.83 -22.97 -4.25
N MET A 187 -15.41 -21.86 -4.70
CA MET A 187 -16.31 -21.84 -5.87
C MET A 187 -15.63 -22.30 -7.16
N ILE A 188 -14.39 -21.88 -7.40
CA ILE A 188 -13.64 -22.27 -8.61
C ILE A 188 -13.32 -23.77 -8.57
N ASN A 189 -12.92 -24.30 -7.41
CA ASN A 189 -12.47 -25.69 -7.28
C ASN A 189 -13.61 -26.71 -7.20
N ASN A 190 -14.76 -26.35 -6.62
CA ASN A 190 -15.88 -27.28 -6.40
C ASN A 190 -16.98 -27.19 -7.48
N GLY A 191 -16.84 -26.26 -8.44
CA GLY A 191 -17.86 -26.00 -9.46
C GLY A 191 -19.05 -25.18 -8.92
N TYR A 192 -19.61 -24.32 -9.77
CA TYR A 192 -20.66 -23.33 -9.44
C TYR A 192 -21.96 -23.90 -8.84
N GLU A 193 -22.10 -25.23 -8.79
CA GLU A 193 -23.37 -25.92 -8.50
C GLU A 193 -23.38 -26.69 -7.17
N HIS A 194 -22.27 -26.82 -6.45
CA HIS A 194 -22.16 -27.87 -5.42
C HIS A 194 -22.31 -27.44 -3.95
N ASP A 195 -22.97 -26.32 -3.67
CA ASP A 195 -23.25 -25.95 -2.28
C ASP A 195 -24.59 -25.20 -2.14
N ASP A 196 -25.64 -25.93 -1.72
CA ASP A 196 -26.97 -25.39 -1.35
C ASP A 196 -26.97 -24.72 0.03
N SER A 197 -25.80 -24.58 0.65
CA SER A 197 -25.65 -23.85 1.90
C SER A 197 -25.91 -22.34 1.72
N VAL A 198 -26.38 -21.70 2.79
CA VAL A 198 -26.57 -20.23 2.85
C VAL A 198 -25.27 -19.48 2.49
N LEU A 199 -24.12 -20.08 2.79
CA LEU A 199 -22.81 -19.53 2.43
C LEU A 199 -22.61 -19.56 0.91
N GLY A 200 -22.92 -20.67 0.25
CA GLY A 200 -22.84 -20.85 -1.21
C GLY A 200 -23.73 -19.89 -2.00
N GLU A 201 -24.90 -19.50 -1.46
CA GLU A 201 -25.76 -18.48 -2.10
C GLU A 201 -25.17 -17.07 -1.99
N ILE A 202 -24.64 -16.71 -0.81
CA ILE A 202 -23.97 -15.42 -0.58
C ILE A 202 -22.73 -15.32 -1.48
N GLU A 203 -21.97 -16.40 -1.56
CA GLU A 203 -20.81 -16.57 -2.43
C GLU A 203 -21.13 -16.29 -3.89
N ARG A 204 -22.12 -16.97 -4.46
CA ARG A 204 -22.56 -16.78 -5.85
C ARG A 204 -23.05 -15.36 -6.12
N LYS A 205 -23.83 -14.78 -5.20
CA LYS A 205 -24.29 -13.38 -5.30
C LYS A 205 -23.12 -12.41 -5.31
N LEU A 206 -22.16 -12.56 -4.39
CA LEU A 206 -20.97 -11.70 -4.36
C LEU A 206 -20.19 -11.81 -5.68
N VAL A 207 -19.84 -13.02 -6.13
CA VAL A 207 -19.09 -13.20 -7.38
C VAL A 207 -19.83 -12.62 -8.59
N SER A 208 -21.15 -12.79 -8.67
CA SER A 208 -21.95 -12.20 -9.75
C SER A 208 -21.91 -10.66 -9.75
N ILE A 209 -21.95 -10.04 -8.56
CA ILE A 209 -21.84 -8.58 -8.42
C ILE A 209 -20.44 -8.13 -8.83
N PHE A 210 -19.38 -8.76 -8.31
CA PHE A 210 -18.00 -8.39 -8.63
C PHE A 210 -17.67 -8.61 -10.12
N GLY A 211 -18.17 -9.69 -10.73
CA GLY A 211 -17.95 -10.03 -12.13
C GLY A 211 -18.77 -9.21 -13.13
N SER A 212 -19.88 -8.60 -12.71
CA SER A 212 -20.71 -7.74 -13.56
C SER A 212 -20.17 -6.30 -13.71
N ILE A 213 -19.21 -5.91 -12.86
CA ILE A 213 -18.63 -4.57 -12.87
C ILE A 213 -17.49 -4.53 -13.89
N SER A 214 -17.60 -3.63 -14.88
CA SER A 214 -16.53 -3.38 -15.84
C SER A 214 -15.28 -2.79 -15.17
N ILE A 215 -14.12 -2.91 -15.82
CA ILE A 215 -12.87 -2.31 -15.35
C ILE A 215 -13.02 -0.79 -15.11
N ALA A 216 -13.74 -0.10 -16.00
CA ALA A 216 -14.06 1.32 -15.82
C ALA A 216 -14.95 1.58 -14.60
N GLY A 217 -15.91 0.68 -14.34
CA GLY A 217 -16.73 0.71 -13.12
C GLY A 217 -15.89 0.60 -11.85
N TRP A 218 -14.88 -0.27 -11.84
CA TRP A 218 -13.93 -0.38 -10.73
C TRP A 218 -13.15 0.90 -10.47
N TYR A 219 -12.66 1.56 -11.52
CA TYR A 219 -11.98 2.86 -11.38
C TYR A 219 -12.92 3.93 -10.81
N ALA A 220 -14.18 3.98 -11.27
CA ALA A 220 -15.16 4.94 -10.77
C ALA A 220 -15.51 4.71 -9.30
N ILE A 221 -15.76 3.45 -8.90
CA ILE A 221 -16.04 3.07 -7.52
C ILE A 221 -14.84 3.39 -6.62
N GLY A 222 -13.63 3.01 -7.04
CA GLY A 222 -12.41 3.30 -6.30
C GLY A 222 -12.19 4.80 -6.10
N GLY A 223 -12.37 5.60 -7.16
CA GLY A 223 -12.28 7.06 -7.09
C GLY A 223 -13.32 7.66 -6.13
N ALA A 224 -14.57 7.21 -6.19
CA ALA A 224 -15.63 7.66 -5.29
C ALA A 224 -15.32 7.33 -3.81
N ILE A 225 -14.81 6.12 -3.53
CA ILE A 225 -14.40 5.69 -2.19
C ILE A 225 -13.26 6.58 -1.66
N LEU A 226 -12.23 6.83 -2.47
CA LEU A 226 -11.11 7.70 -2.07
C LEU A 226 -11.57 9.13 -1.76
N LEU A 227 -12.50 9.67 -2.55
CA LEU A 227 -13.10 10.98 -2.30
C LEU A 227 -13.89 10.99 -0.98
N LEU A 228 -14.70 9.97 -0.73
CA LEU A 228 -15.46 9.82 0.51
C LEU A 228 -14.52 9.74 1.74
N MET A 229 -13.42 8.98 1.64
CA MET A 229 -12.40 8.89 2.69
C MET A 229 -11.75 10.24 2.96
N LEU A 230 -11.42 11.01 1.91
CA LEU A 230 -10.82 12.33 2.04
C LEU A 230 -11.79 13.33 2.71
N VAL A 231 -13.04 13.37 2.26
CA VAL A 231 -14.09 14.22 2.85
C VAL A 231 -14.32 13.86 4.32
N THR A 232 -14.38 12.57 4.63
CA THR A 232 -14.55 12.07 6.00
C THR A 232 -13.37 12.47 6.88
N THR A 233 -12.14 12.33 6.38
CA THR A 233 -10.92 12.73 7.10
C THR A 233 -10.95 14.21 7.44
N ILE A 234 -11.30 15.08 6.49
CA ILE A 234 -11.42 16.53 6.73
C ILE A 234 -12.50 16.83 7.78
N ASN A 235 -13.66 16.18 7.68
CA ASN A 235 -14.76 16.40 8.62
C ASN A 235 -14.44 15.91 10.04
N LEU A 236 -13.77 14.77 10.16
CA LEU A 236 -13.37 14.20 11.44
C LEU A 236 -12.30 15.07 12.12
N THR A 237 -11.24 15.43 11.40
CA THR A 237 -10.15 16.27 11.94
C THR A 237 -10.64 17.66 12.37
N ARG A 238 -11.67 18.22 11.70
CA ARG A 238 -12.33 19.47 12.13
C ARG A 238 -13.05 19.35 13.48
N LYS A 239 -13.65 18.19 13.77
CA LYS A 239 -14.48 17.95 14.96
C LYS A 239 -13.75 17.22 16.11
N GLN A 240 -12.54 16.73 15.87
CA GLN A 240 -11.81 15.88 16.82
C GLN A 240 -11.36 16.68 18.06
N GLY A 241 -11.68 16.23 19.28
CA GLY A 241 -11.09 16.78 20.50
C GLY A 241 -9.62 16.35 20.64
N VAL A 242 -8.78 17.22 21.18
CA VAL A 242 -7.39 16.85 21.50
C VAL A 242 -7.44 15.90 22.70
N LYS A 243 -6.88 14.70 22.56
CA LYS A 243 -6.66 13.79 23.68
C LYS A 243 -5.29 14.18 24.26
N ILE A 244 -5.30 14.82 25.43
CA ILE A 244 -4.10 15.13 26.22
C ILE A 244 -3.77 13.89 27.05
#